data_AF-A0A0R2V9N8-F1
#
_entry.id   AF-A0A0R2V9N8-F1
#
_cell.length_a   1.000
_cell.length_b   1.000
_cell.length_c   1.000
_cell.angle_alpha   90.00
_cell.angle_beta   90.00
_cell.angle_gamma   90.00
#
_symmetry.space_group_name_H-M   'P 1'
#
loop_
_entity.id
_entity.type
_entity.pdbx_description
1 polymer ?
#
loop_
_entity_poly.entity_id
_entity_poly.type
_entity_poly.pdbx_seq_one_letter_code
_entity_poly.pdbx_strand_id
1 'polypeptide(L)'
;MEGFTNADRFNEYHLSADGEYLLFAVEAADGWGLRDIYVSRRTGPNSFGKPANLGKSINTAAVEMSPSLSPDGTTLYFASNGRAGYGGYDIYASKRLDDTWTKWTDPVNLGPQINTAGWEAYFSVSPDATVALFASSFQSNNFDLMEVALTPAPPEALTLFVHVADKSDGLPVQAKVVCLQIEDAGGNKVATEMNRQFGNNPEVLPGSRYMLAVEADGYFGVVHDLLIADTATTSAVLDIMLIPRKAGATFNLEEVYFKANTSTLLDSSFTALTEMEVFLLAHREVNIEIRGHTNGLCDESYCLSLSRKRAEAIAAYLLSRGIAPERLTTNGMGKSAPVADDSTPEGRQKNQRVEIVLLKVE
;
A
#
# COMPACT_ATOMS: atom_id res chain seq x y z
N MET A 1 18.84 34.55 14.83
CA MET A 1 19.95 33.62 14.52
C MET A 1 21.22 34.36 14.87
N GLU A 2 22.06 33.81 15.73
CA GLU A 2 23.25 34.52 16.19
C GLU A 2 24.30 34.56 15.07
N GLY A 3 24.84 35.75 14.76
CA GLY A 3 25.92 35.93 13.78
C GLY A 3 25.53 35.84 12.30
N PHE A 4 24.23 35.80 11.97
CA PHE A 4 23.75 35.80 10.58
C PHE A 4 23.10 37.15 10.24
N THR A 5 23.49 37.76 9.12
CA THR A 5 23.07 39.11 8.73
C THR A 5 22.54 39.11 7.30
N ASN A 6 21.43 39.82 7.08
CA ASN A 6 20.92 40.12 5.74
C ASN A 6 21.54 41.44 5.25
N ALA A 7 22.13 41.42 4.07
CA ALA A 7 22.68 42.62 3.42
C ALA A 7 21.64 43.36 2.56
N ASP A 8 20.54 42.69 2.18
CA ASP A 8 19.44 43.30 1.44
C ASP A 8 18.48 44.03 2.39
N ARG A 9 17.81 45.06 1.88
CA ARG A 9 16.76 45.80 2.61
C ARG A 9 15.43 45.02 2.70
N PHE A 10 15.29 43.95 1.94
CA PHE A 10 14.13 43.09 1.87
C PHE A 10 14.45 41.70 2.41
N ASN A 11 13.44 41.08 3.01
CA ASN A 11 13.49 39.73 3.53
C ASN A 11 12.09 39.11 3.52
N GLU A 12 12.02 37.82 3.26
CA GLU A 12 10.78 37.04 3.30
C GLU A 12 10.99 35.79 4.16
N TYR A 13 9.94 35.37 4.86
CA TYR A 13 10.00 34.23 5.79
C TYR A 13 8.80 33.31 5.59
N HIS A 14 9.01 32.02 5.83
CA HIS A 14 7.97 31.00 5.91
C HIS A 14 8.32 30.00 7.01
N LEU A 15 7.36 29.75 7.90
CA LEU A 15 7.48 28.71 8.92
C LEU A 15 6.73 27.47 8.41
N SER A 16 7.40 26.31 8.41
CA SER A 16 6.79 25.04 8.03
C SER A 16 5.57 24.72 8.90
N ALA A 17 4.62 23.94 8.37
CA ALA A 17 3.36 23.62 9.04
C ALA A 17 3.56 22.92 10.40
N ASP A 18 4.60 22.09 10.52
CA ASP A 18 5.01 21.44 11.77
C ASP A 18 5.75 22.39 12.75
N GLY A 19 6.11 23.59 12.30
CA GLY A 19 6.87 24.58 13.07
C GLY A 19 8.36 24.29 13.21
N GLU A 20 8.86 23.20 12.65
CA GLU A 20 10.24 22.73 12.82
C GLU A 20 11.26 23.51 12.00
N TYR A 21 10.85 24.11 10.88
CA TYR A 21 11.75 24.77 9.93
C TYR A 21 11.29 26.18 9.59
N LEU A 22 12.22 27.12 9.64
CA LEU A 22 12.05 28.48 9.14
C LEU A 22 12.83 28.61 7.83
N LEU A 23 12.12 28.80 6.73
CA LEU A 23 12.66 29.16 5.44
C LEU A 23 12.65 30.68 5.29
N PHE A 24 13.66 31.23 4.62
CA PHE A 24 13.73 32.67 4.41
C PHE A 24 14.62 33.05 3.24
N ALA A 25 14.31 34.17 2.60
CA ALA A 25 15.07 34.73 1.49
C ALA A 25 15.80 36.00 1.93
N VAL A 26 17.11 36.04 1.72
CA VAL A 26 18.04 37.08 2.21
C VAL A 26 19.29 37.12 1.33
N GLU A 27 19.99 38.25 1.34
CA GLU A 27 21.36 38.34 0.80
C GLU A 27 22.35 38.11 1.93
N ALA A 28 23.17 37.05 1.81
CA ALA A 28 24.17 36.70 2.80
C ALA A 28 25.52 36.39 2.14
N ALA A 29 26.60 36.56 2.90
CA ALA A 29 27.97 36.46 2.39
C ALA A 29 28.34 35.07 1.83
N ASP A 30 27.61 34.02 2.23
CA ASP A 30 27.77 32.65 1.74
C ASP A 30 26.73 32.25 0.68
N GLY A 31 26.01 33.23 0.11
CA GLY A 31 25.04 33.05 -0.96
C GLY A 31 25.68 32.91 -2.35
N TRP A 32 24.86 32.52 -3.32
CA TRP A 32 25.20 32.31 -4.72
C TRP A 32 24.87 33.51 -5.61
N GLY A 33 23.88 34.31 -5.21
CA GLY A 33 23.39 35.46 -5.97
C GLY A 33 23.09 36.66 -5.09
N LEU A 34 22.03 37.38 -5.48
CA LEU A 34 21.52 38.52 -4.73
C LEU A 34 20.80 38.00 -3.47
N ARG A 35 19.51 37.70 -3.57
CA ARG A 35 18.80 37.03 -2.46
C ARG A 35 18.68 35.56 -2.75
N ASP A 36 19.06 34.79 -1.76
CA ASP A 36 19.07 33.34 -1.75
C ASP A 36 18.09 32.83 -0.68
N ILE A 37 17.54 31.64 -0.90
CA ILE A 37 16.72 30.95 0.07
C ILE A 37 17.62 30.12 0.99
N TYR A 38 17.36 30.25 2.29
CA TYR A 38 17.97 29.51 3.38
C TYR A 38 16.88 28.79 4.20
N VAL A 39 17.31 27.77 4.94
CA VAL A 39 16.50 27.09 5.95
C VAL A 39 17.25 27.07 7.28
N SER A 40 16.50 27.20 8.37
CA SER A 40 17.02 26.95 9.71
C SER A 40 16.04 26.09 10.50
N ARG A 41 16.58 25.11 11.23
CA ARG A 41 15.81 24.22 12.09
C ARG A 41 15.58 24.88 13.46
N ARG A 42 14.36 24.75 13.98
CA ARG A 42 14.01 25.16 15.34
C ARG A 42 14.83 24.37 16.37
N THR A 43 15.41 25.08 17.33
CA THR A 43 16.21 24.51 18.42
C THR A 43 15.57 24.73 19.79
N GLY A 44 14.46 25.46 19.85
CA GLY A 44 13.71 25.79 21.05
C GLY A 44 12.53 26.73 20.74
N PRO A 45 11.72 27.11 21.75
CA PRO A 45 10.47 27.85 21.53
C PRO A 45 10.62 29.13 20.70
N ASN A 46 11.74 29.85 20.87
CA ASN A 46 12.06 31.10 20.17
C ASN A 46 13.47 31.08 19.58
N SER A 47 14.02 29.90 19.28
CA SER A 47 15.38 29.78 18.77
C SER A 47 15.45 28.88 17.54
N PHE A 48 16.29 29.31 16.60
CA PHE A 48 16.58 28.62 15.36
C PHE A 48 18.10 28.49 15.23
N GLY A 49 18.53 27.35 14.70
CA GLY A 49 19.94 27.01 14.51
C GLY A 49 20.63 27.83 13.43
N LYS A 50 21.85 27.42 13.08
CA LYS A 50 22.60 28.03 11.99
C LYS A 50 21.86 27.82 10.66
N PRO A 51 21.64 28.88 9.86
CA PRO A 51 21.07 28.76 8.52
C PRO A 51 21.90 27.87 7.58
N ALA A 52 21.21 27.11 6.74
CA ALA A 52 21.78 26.38 5.62
C ALA A 52 21.20 26.92 4.31
N ASN A 53 22.07 27.23 3.34
CA ASN A 53 21.67 27.63 1.99
C ASN A 53 21.07 26.41 1.26
N LEU A 54 19.97 26.58 0.54
CA LEU A 54 19.28 25.47 -0.17
C LEU A 54 20.05 24.94 -1.39
N GLY A 55 21.15 25.59 -1.76
CA GLY A 55 22.06 25.15 -2.80
C GLY A 55 21.67 25.63 -4.20
N LYS A 56 22.60 25.43 -5.14
CA LYS A 56 22.53 25.94 -6.52
C LYS A 56 21.38 25.40 -7.38
N SER A 57 20.70 24.33 -6.95
CA SER A 57 19.50 23.84 -7.64
C SER A 57 18.35 24.81 -7.44
N ILE A 58 18.27 25.47 -6.27
CA ILE A 58 17.25 26.44 -5.90
C ILE A 58 17.75 27.87 -6.13
N ASN A 59 18.92 28.20 -5.59
CA ASN A 59 19.48 29.55 -5.65
C ASN A 59 20.29 29.76 -6.93
N THR A 60 20.07 30.90 -7.59
CA THR A 60 20.75 31.32 -8.82
C THR A 60 21.66 32.52 -8.52
N ALA A 61 22.22 33.13 -9.57
CA ALA A 61 22.95 34.40 -9.40
C ALA A 61 22.02 35.62 -9.21
N ALA A 62 20.71 35.44 -9.40
CA ALA A 62 19.72 36.51 -9.35
C ALA A 62 19.01 36.55 -7.98
N VAL A 63 17.70 36.85 -7.98
CA VAL A 63 16.89 36.93 -6.77
C VAL A 63 15.92 35.75 -6.74
N GLU A 64 16.05 34.94 -5.70
CA GLU A 64 15.03 34.00 -5.24
C GLU A 64 14.34 34.57 -4.00
N MET A 65 13.00 34.53 -3.99
CA MET A 65 12.22 35.11 -2.90
C MET A 65 10.93 34.34 -2.61
N SER A 66 10.23 34.80 -1.57
CA SER A 66 8.93 34.29 -1.12
C SER A 66 8.90 32.75 -1.02
N PRO A 67 9.81 32.13 -0.24
CA PRO A 67 9.78 30.69 -0.04
C PRO A 67 8.48 30.29 0.66
N SER A 68 7.93 29.15 0.27
CA SER A 68 6.72 28.59 0.86
C SER A 68 6.75 27.07 0.73
N LEU A 69 6.45 26.36 1.80
CA LEU A 69 6.47 24.90 1.83
C LEU A 69 5.04 24.35 1.77
N SER A 70 4.84 23.27 1.01
CA SER A 70 3.58 22.52 1.04
C SER A 70 3.28 21.99 2.45
N PRO A 71 2.00 21.72 2.79
CA PRO A 71 1.61 21.26 4.13
C PRO A 71 2.33 19.99 4.60
N ASP A 72 2.66 19.09 3.66
CA ASP A 72 3.41 17.85 3.92
C ASP A 72 4.93 18.06 4.05
N GLY A 73 5.43 19.28 3.82
CA GLY A 73 6.84 19.64 3.94
C GLY A 73 7.72 19.20 2.77
N THR A 74 7.16 18.68 1.67
CA THR A 74 7.94 18.03 0.61
C THR A 74 8.22 18.92 -0.60
N THR A 75 7.36 19.91 -0.87
CA THR A 75 7.43 20.77 -2.06
C THR A 75 7.69 22.22 -1.66
N LEU A 76 8.78 22.80 -2.17
CA LEU A 76 9.08 24.22 -2.05
C LEU A 76 8.51 24.98 -3.25
N TYR A 77 7.73 26.01 -2.97
CA TYR A 77 7.33 27.06 -3.90
C TYR A 77 8.15 28.31 -3.64
N PHE A 78 8.63 28.97 -4.70
CA PHE A 78 9.39 30.21 -4.59
C PHE A 78 9.29 31.02 -5.88
N ALA A 79 9.52 32.32 -5.80
CA ALA A 79 9.60 33.19 -6.96
C ALA A 79 11.06 33.45 -7.36
N SER A 80 11.35 33.49 -8.66
CA SER A 80 12.70 33.79 -9.17
C SER A 80 12.65 34.62 -10.45
N ASN A 81 13.63 35.53 -10.59
CA ASN A 81 13.92 36.25 -11.83
C ASN A 81 15.25 35.80 -12.49
N GLY A 82 15.88 34.75 -11.97
CA GLY A 82 17.13 34.17 -12.49
C GLY A 82 16.92 32.99 -13.43
N ARG A 83 15.66 32.68 -13.78
CA ARG A 83 15.25 31.46 -14.49
C ARG A 83 14.40 31.80 -15.71
N ALA A 84 14.38 30.88 -16.68
CA ALA A 84 13.53 31.02 -17.86
C ALA A 84 12.05 30.96 -17.47
N GLY A 85 11.31 31.99 -17.86
CA GLY A 85 9.94 32.21 -17.44
C GLY A 85 9.18 33.15 -18.38
N TYR A 86 8.04 33.64 -17.90
CA TYR A 86 7.09 34.45 -18.64
C TYR A 86 7.24 35.95 -18.36
N GLY A 87 7.65 36.33 -17.15
CA GLY A 87 7.66 37.72 -16.70
C GLY A 87 8.90 38.14 -15.90
N GLY A 88 8.72 39.17 -15.08
CA GLY A 88 9.76 39.76 -14.23
C GLY A 88 10.12 38.88 -13.04
N TYR A 89 9.15 38.19 -12.44
CA TYR A 89 9.35 37.12 -11.47
C TYR A 89 8.28 36.07 -11.69
N ASP A 90 8.72 34.83 -11.73
CA ASP A 90 7.85 33.67 -11.93
C ASP A 90 7.91 32.76 -10.71
N ILE A 91 6.80 32.10 -10.41
CA ILE A 91 6.69 31.09 -9.35
C ILE A 91 7.11 29.73 -9.89
N TYR A 92 8.00 29.07 -9.16
CA TYR A 92 8.51 27.73 -9.43
C TYR A 92 8.18 26.80 -8.26
N ALA A 93 8.05 25.51 -8.57
CA ALA A 93 7.96 24.43 -7.59
C ALA A 93 9.16 23.49 -7.71
N SER A 94 9.64 22.99 -6.58
CA SER A 94 10.69 21.98 -6.51
C SER A 94 10.46 21.02 -5.35
N LYS A 95 10.65 19.72 -5.59
CA LYS A 95 10.47 18.67 -4.58
C LYS A 95 11.79 18.39 -3.85
N ARG A 96 11.72 18.29 -2.53
CA ARG A 96 12.84 17.90 -1.66
C ARG A 96 13.12 16.40 -1.86
N LEU A 97 14.37 16.05 -2.13
CA LEU A 97 14.77 14.67 -2.43
C LEU A 97 15.34 13.93 -1.22
N ASP A 98 15.77 14.64 -0.19
CA ASP A 98 16.25 14.09 1.08
C ASP A 98 16.19 15.12 2.22
N ASP A 99 16.51 14.70 3.44
CA ASP A 99 16.47 15.56 4.63
C ASP A 99 17.64 16.55 4.73
N THR A 100 18.55 16.61 3.74
CA THR A 100 19.71 17.50 3.78
C THR A 100 19.38 18.94 3.43
N TRP A 101 18.19 19.20 2.85
CA TRP A 101 17.76 20.50 2.33
C TRP A 101 18.62 21.07 1.19
N THR A 102 19.55 20.28 0.65
CA THR A 102 20.45 20.68 -0.45
C THR A 102 20.20 19.90 -1.73
N LYS A 103 19.36 18.86 -1.69
CA LYS A 103 18.96 18.08 -2.85
C LYS A 103 17.49 18.30 -3.16
N TRP A 104 17.26 18.89 -4.33
CA TRP A 104 15.96 19.25 -4.85
C TRP A 104 15.84 18.82 -6.30
N THR A 105 14.62 18.56 -6.78
CA THR A 105 14.39 18.40 -8.22
C THR A 105 14.67 19.72 -8.95
N ASP A 106 14.92 19.67 -10.25
CA ASP A 106 14.99 20.89 -11.05
C ASP A 106 13.69 21.71 -10.87
N PRO A 107 13.77 23.02 -10.56
CA PRO A 107 12.58 23.83 -10.38
C PRO A 107 11.73 23.90 -11.64
N VAL A 108 10.45 23.58 -11.49
CA VAL A 108 9.47 23.60 -12.56
C VAL A 108 8.66 24.89 -12.46
N ASN A 109 8.62 25.66 -13.54
CA ASN A 109 7.78 26.84 -13.65
C ASN A 109 6.30 26.44 -13.63
N LEU A 110 5.46 27.12 -12.85
CA LEU A 110 4.04 26.77 -12.69
C LEU A 110 3.14 27.07 -13.91
N GLY A 111 3.73 27.54 -15.01
CA GLY A 111 3.06 27.67 -16.29
C GLY A 111 2.18 28.91 -16.41
N PRO A 112 1.58 29.13 -17.59
CA PRO A 112 0.99 30.40 -17.98
C PRO A 112 -0.37 30.70 -17.34
N GLN A 113 -0.91 29.76 -16.55
CA GLN A 113 -2.12 29.97 -15.75
C GLN A 113 -1.81 30.68 -14.43
N ILE A 114 -0.58 30.55 -13.94
CA ILE A 114 -0.10 31.18 -12.72
C ILE A 114 0.86 32.31 -13.07
N ASN A 115 1.89 32.02 -13.86
CA ASN A 115 2.91 32.98 -14.25
C ASN A 115 2.50 33.74 -15.50
N THR A 116 2.60 35.06 -15.44
CA THR A 116 2.20 35.98 -16.51
C THR A 116 3.42 36.74 -17.03
N ALA A 117 3.21 37.74 -17.90
CA ALA A 117 4.28 38.65 -18.29
C ALA A 117 4.68 39.65 -17.17
N GLY A 118 3.93 39.65 -16.06
CA GLY A 118 4.09 40.55 -14.93
C GLY A 118 5.04 40.00 -13.87
N TRP A 119 4.64 40.17 -12.62
CA TRP A 119 5.40 39.76 -11.45
C TRP A 119 4.51 38.90 -10.58
N GLU A 120 4.95 37.66 -10.31
CA GLU A 120 4.24 36.69 -9.50
C GLU A 120 5.10 36.17 -8.34
N ALA A 121 4.56 36.23 -7.12
CA ALA A 121 5.23 35.72 -5.92
C ALA A 121 4.26 35.41 -4.78
N TYR A 122 4.81 35.07 -3.61
CA TYR A 122 4.05 34.79 -2.38
C TYR A 122 3.04 33.66 -2.52
N PHE A 123 3.39 32.63 -3.27
CA PHE A 123 2.57 31.43 -3.45
C PHE A 123 2.41 30.67 -2.13
N SER A 124 1.18 30.44 -1.69
CA SER A 124 0.87 29.77 -0.42
C SER A 124 -0.26 28.77 -0.61
N VAL A 125 -0.05 27.54 -0.16
CA VAL A 125 -0.99 26.43 -0.31
C VAL A 125 -1.86 26.30 0.94
N SER A 126 -3.15 26.05 0.78
CA SER A 126 -4.08 25.79 1.88
C SER A 126 -3.71 24.51 2.65
N PRO A 127 -4.07 24.38 3.94
CA PRO A 127 -3.71 23.20 4.74
C PRO A 127 -4.23 21.86 4.16
N ASP A 128 -5.36 21.89 3.47
CA ASP A 128 -5.96 20.74 2.78
C ASP A 128 -5.44 20.54 1.35
N ALA A 129 -4.50 21.39 0.91
CA ALA A 129 -3.89 21.38 -0.43
C ALA A 129 -4.89 21.45 -1.60
N THR A 130 -6.06 22.06 -1.39
CA THR A 130 -7.10 22.21 -2.43
C THR A 130 -7.03 23.54 -3.16
N VAL A 131 -6.40 24.56 -2.57
CA VAL A 131 -6.31 25.92 -3.13
C VAL A 131 -4.93 26.51 -2.84
N ALA A 132 -4.44 27.37 -3.74
CA ALA A 132 -3.31 28.24 -3.49
C ALA A 132 -3.66 29.71 -3.73
N LEU A 133 -3.03 30.58 -2.93
CA LEU A 133 -3.07 32.03 -3.09
C LEU A 133 -1.71 32.55 -3.53
N PHE A 134 -1.67 33.60 -4.36
CA PHE A 134 -0.44 34.25 -4.77
C PHE A 134 -0.68 35.72 -5.14
N ALA A 135 0.36 36.54 -5.13
CA ALA A 135 0.28 37.92 -5.61
C ALA A 135 0.65 37.99 -7.10
N SER A 136 -0.10 38.74 -7.90
CA SER A 136 0.20 39.01 -9.30
C SER A 136 0.08 40.49 -9.63
N SER A 137 0.95 41.00 -10.49
CA SER A 137 0.88 42.38 -11.01
C SER A 137 0.18 42.50 -12.37
N PHE A 138 -0.45 41.45 -12.89
CA PHE A 138 -0.94 41.45 -14.28
C PHE A 138 -2.29 42.16 -14.45
N GLN A 139 -3.23 41.95 -13.52
CA GLN A 139 -4.60 42.45 -13.68
C GLN A 139 -4.76 43.95 -13.38
N SER A 140 -3.77 44.56 -12.74
CA SER A 140 -3.79 45.98 -12.41
C SER A 140 -2.39 46.60 -12.49
N ASN A 141 -2.28 47.92 -12.53
CA ASN A 141 -0.98 48.61 -12.38
C ASN A 141 -0.36 48.44 -10.96
N ASN A 142 -0.95 47.60 -10.11
CA ASN A 142 -0.55 47.22 -8.75
C ASN A 142 -0.62 45.68 -8.57
N PHE A 143 -0.17 45.18 -7.43
CA PHE A 143 -0.33 43.77 -7.04
C PHE A 143 -1.75 43.49 -6.55
N ASP A 144 -2.32 42.37 -7.00
CA ASP A 144 -3.59 41.82 -6.51
C ASP A 144 -3.40 40.39 -5.99
N LEU A 145 -4.31 39.93 -5.15
CA LEU A 145 -4.33 38.57 -4.60
C LEU A 145 -5.14 37.66 -5.54
N MET A 146 -4.47 36.63 -6.04
CA MET A 146 -5.01 35.63 -6.93
C MET A 146 -5.25 34.32 -6.18
N GLU A 147 -6.28 33.58 -6.60
CA GLU A 147 -6.62 32.25 -6.10
C GLU A 147 -6.62 31.24 -7.25
N VAL A 148 -6.06 30.06 -7.01
CA VAL A 148 -6.09 28.94 -7.95
C VAL A 148 -6.44 27.63 -7.24
N ALA A 149 -7.36 26.87 -7.82
CA ALA A 149 -7.66 25.53 -7.34
C ALA A 149 -6.48 24.58 -7.65
N LEU A 150 -6.05 23.84 -6.65
CA LEU A 150 -5.06 22.77 -6.79
C LEU A 150 -5.81 21.45 -6.98
N THR A 151 -5.57 20.79 -8.10
CA THR A 151 -5.93 19.38 -8.24
C THR A 151 -4.86 18.55 -7.54
N PRO A 152 -5.18 17.79 -6.47
CA PRO A 152 -4.20 16.88 -5.88
C PRO A 152 -3.66 15.95 -6.96
N ALA A 153 -2.35 15.67 -6.89
CA ALA A 153 -1.77 14.70 -7.80
C ALA A 153 -2.51 13.36 -7.63
N PRO A 154 -2.81 12.65 -8.73
CA PRO A 154 -3.38 11.31 -8.62
C PRO A 154 -2.49 10.46 -7.71
N PRO A 155 -3.07 9.61 -6.84
CA PRO A 155 -2.27 8.67 -6.06
C PRO A 155 -1.40 7.84 -7.00
N GLU A 156 -0.12 7.69 -6.65
CA GLU A 156 0.79 6.86 -7.43
C GLU A 156 0.32 5.41 -7.38
N ALA A 157 0.20 4.79 -8.55
CA ALA A 157 -0.15 3.38 -8.62
C ALA A 157 1.02 2.50 -8.18
N LEU A 158 0.72 1.42 -7.47
CA LEU A 158 1.67 0.38 -7.11
C LEU A 158 1.41 -0.89 -7.93
N THR A 159 2.46 -1.66 -8.18
CA THR A 159 2.33 -2.96 -8.87
C THR A 159 1.98 -4.05 -7.88
N LEU A 160 0.84 -4.71 -8.06
CA LEU A 160 0.46 -5.90 -7.29
C LEU A 160 0.96 -7.15 -8.02
N PHE A 161 1.97 -7.82 -7.48
CA PHE A 161 2.46 -9.10 -8.01
C PHE A 161 1.57 -10.25 -7.52
N VAL A 162 0.81 -10.85 -8.43
CA VAL A 162 -0.04 -12.00 -8.09
C VAL A 162 0.68 -13.29 -8.46
N HIS A 163 1.12 -14.03 -7.45
CA HIS A 163 1.66 -15.36 -7.64
C HIS A 163 0.55 -16.40 -7.49
N VAL A 164 0.43 -17.27 -8.47
CA VAL A 164 -0.59 -18.31 -8.47
C VAL A 164 0.11 -19.66 -8.47
N ALA A 165 -0.29 -20.54 -7.56
CA ALA A 165 0.27 -21.88 -7.42
C ALA A 165 -0.83 -22.92 -7.14
N ASP A 166 -0.52 -24.18 -7.41
CA ASP A 166 -1.39 -25.31 -7.14
C ASP A 166 -1.36 -25.63 -5.64
N LYS A 167 -2.54 -25.69 -5.01
CA LYS A 167 -2.67 -25.94 -3.57
C LYS A 167 -2.20 -27.34 -3.14
N SER A 168 -2.07 -28.28 -4.08
CA SER A 168 -1.67 -29.67 -3.79
C SER A 168 -0.15 -29.89 -3.79
N ASP A 169 0.60 -29.20 -4.64
CA ASP A 169 2.06 -29.39 -4.78
C ASP A 169 2.89 -28.09 -4.70
N GLY A 170 2.23 -26.93 -4.67
CA GLY A 170 2.87 -25.61 -4.60
C GLY A 170 3.54 -25.17 -5.90
N LEU A 171 3.37 -25.89 -7.01
CA LEU A 171 3.96 -25.52 -8.28
C LEU A 171 3.24 -24.30 -8.91
N PRO A 172 3.97 -23.40 -9.59
CA PRO A 172 3.35 -22.24 -10.24
C PRO A 172 2.31 -22.64 -11.29
N VAL A 173 1.19 -21.91 -11.31
CA VAL A 173 0.07 -22.10 -12.24
C VAL A 173 -0.06 -20.89 -13.14
N GLN A 174 -0.18 -21.13 -14.46
CA GLN A 174 -0.51 -20.07 -15.40
C GLN A 174 -2.00 -19.74 -15.27
N ALA A 175 -2.30 -18.54 -14.78
CA ALA A 175 -3.66 -18.07 -14.54
C ALA A 175 -3.95 -16.78 -15.33
N LYS A 176 -5.24 -16.53 -15.54
CA LYS A 176 -5.79 -15.25 -15.95
C LYS A 176 -6.25 -14.51 -14.70
N VAL A 177 -5.70 -13.32 -14.50
CA VAL A 177 -6.05 -12.43 -13.39
C VAL A 177 -6.90 -11.27 -13.92
N VAL A 178 -8.08 -11.07 -13.35
CA VAL A 178 -8.96 -9.94 -13.66
C VAL A 178 -9.10 -9.10 -12.40
N CYS A 179 -8.70 -7.83 -12.47
CA CYS A 179 -8.76 -6.89 -11.36
C CYS A 179 -9.75 -5.77 -11.70
N LEU A 180 -10.80 -5.66 -10.89
CA LEU A 180 -11.83 -4.63 -11.00
C LEU A 180 -11.75 -3.71 -9.78
N GLN A 181 -11.54 -2.41 -10.00
CA GLN A 181 -11.67 -1.44 -8.92
C GLN A 181 -13.16 -1.24 -8.60
N ILE A 182 -13.52 -1.43 -7.34
CA ILE A 182 -14.91 -1.31 -6.86
C ILE A 182 -15.14 -0.07 -6.00
N GLU A 183 -14.11 0.43 -5.31
CA GLU A 183 -14.15 1.68 -4.54
C GLU A 183 -12.83 2.45 -4.71
N ASP A 184 -12.92 3.77 -4.84
CA ASP A 184 -11.74 4.65 -4.84
C ASP A 184 -11.25 4.93 -3.42
N ALA A 185 -10.13 5.66 -3.29
CA ALA A 185 -9.57 6.02 -1.98
C ALA A 185 -10.50 6.90 -1.12
N GLY A 186 -11.49 7.55 -1.73
CA GLY A 186 -12.54 8.32 -1.04
C GLY A 186 -13.75 7.47 -0.64
N GLY A 187 -13.76 6.17 -0.93
CA GLY A 187 -14.88 5.27 -0.69
C GLY A 187 -16.03 5.43 -1.69
N ASN A 188 -15.83 6.16 -2.79
CA ASN A 188 -16.82 6.25 -3.84
C ASN A 188 -16.83 4.96 -4.65
N LYS A 189 -18.03 4.44 -4.93
CA LYS A 189 -18.18 3.26 -5.78
C LYS A 189 -17.74 3.58 -7.20
N VAL A 190 -16.80 2.80 -7.68
CA VAL A 190 -16.29 2.81 -9.05
C VAL A 190 -16.48 1.43 -9.65
N ALA A 191 -16.59 1.32 -10.97
CA ALA A 191 -16.68 0.04 -11.66
C ALA A 191 -15.82 0.12 -12.91
N THR A 192 -14.51 0.25 -12.68
CA THR A 192 -13.52 0.45 -13.73
C THR A 192 -12.66 -0.80 -13.82
N GLU A 193 -12.76 -1.52 -14.93
CA GLU A 193 -11.82 -2.59 -15.25
C GLU A 193 -10.45 -1.99 -15.50
N MET A 194 -9.49 -2.28 -14.62
CA MET A 194 -8.11 -1.81 -14.78
C MET A 194 -7.33 -2.67 -15.78
N ASN A 195 -7.80 -3.91 -16.05
CA ASN A 195 -6.99 -4.93 -16.69
C ASN A 195 -7.29 -5.13 -18.19
N ARG A 196 -7.26 -4.06 -18.99
CA ARG A 196 -7.38 -4.21 -20.45
C ARG A 196 -6.12 -4.79 -21.12
N GLN A 197 -4.98 -4.92 -20.45
CA GLN A 197 -3.77 -5.43 -21.13
C GLN A 197 -2.55 -5.94 -20.33
N PHE A 198 -2.57 -6.13 -19.00
CA PHE A 198 -1.31 -6.32 -18.25
C PHE A 198 -1.28 -7.57 -17.36
N GLY A 199 -1.02 -8.74 -17.95
CA GLY A 199 -0.47 -9.92 -17.26
C GLY A 199 -1.08 -10.29 -15.89
N ASN A 200 -0.29 -10.94 -15.04
CA ASN A 200 -0.70 -11.31 -13.67
C ASN A 200 -0.49 -10.18 -12.65
N ASN A 201 -0.04 -9.00 -13.08
CA ASN A 201 0.45 -7.97 -12.16
C ASN A 201 -0.27 -6.63 -12.36
N PRO A 202 -1.51 -6.46 -11.86
CA PRO A 202 -2.25 -5.22 -12.05
C PRO A 202 -1.62 -4.03 -11.31
N GLU A 203 -1.76 -2.84 -11.88
CA GLU A 203 -1.52 -1.58 -11.18
C GLU A 203 -2.74 -1.22 -10.32
N VAL A 204 -2.50 -0.97 -9.04
CA VAL A 204 -3.54 -0.67 -8.04
C VAL A 204 -3.20 0.59 -7.28
N LEU A 205 -4.24 1.33 -6.90
CA LEU A 205 -4.12 2.58 -6.13
C LEU A 205 -4.22 2.31 -4.61
N PRO A 206 -3.33 2.90 -3.80
CA PRO A 206 -3.47 2.91 -2.34
C PRO A 206 -4.83 3.43 -1.88
N GLY A 207 -5.33 2.90 -0.76
CA GLY A 207 -6.62 3.25 -0.16
C GLY A 207 -7.86 2.78 -0.94
N SER A 208 -7.69 2.22 -2.14
CA SER A 208 -8.79 1.76 -2.98
C SER A 208 -9.10 0.27 -2.76
N ARG A 209 -10.32 -0.13 -3.12
CA ARG A 209 -10.81 -1.50 -2.97
C ARG A 209 -11.05 -2.17 -4.32
N TYR A 210 -10.70 -3.44 -4.43
CA TYR A 210 -10.71 -4.22 -5.66
C TYR A 210 -11.38 -5.59 -5.48
N MET A 211 -11.98 -6.07 -6.56
CA MET A 211 -12.35 -7.47 -6.74
C MET A 211 -11.35 -8.11 -7.70
N LEU A 212 -10.63 -9.13 -7.23
CA LEU A 212 -9.64 -9.86 -8.00
C LEU A 212 -10.15 -11.26 -8.30
N ALA A 213 -10.51 -11.53 -9.55
CA ALA A 213 -10.86 -12.87 -10.02
C ALA A 213 -9.63 -13.56 -10.63
N VAL A 214 -9.37 -14.79 -10.22
CA VAL A 214 -8.26 -15.60 -10.72
C VAL A 214 -8.79 -16.91 -11.27
N GLU A 215 -8.55 -17.14 -12.55
CA GLU A 215 -9.01 -18.31 -13.30
C GLU A 215 -7.81 -19.04 -13.92
N ALA A 216 -7.81 -20.37 -13.87
CA ALA A 216 -6.82 -21.18 -14.57
C ALA A 216 -7.47 -22.47 -15.09
N ASP A 217 -7.02 -22.93 -16.26
CA ASP A 217 -7.53 -24.15 -16.88
C ASP A 217 -7.24 -25.36 -15.99
N GLY A 218 -8.29 -26.14 -15.69
CA GLY A 218 -8.17 -27.31 -14.80
C GLY A 218 -8.19 -26.99 -13.31
N TYR A 219 -8.50 -25.75 -12.91
CA TYR A 219 -8.59 -25.32 -11.51
C TYR A 219 -9.99 -24.79 -11.16
N PHE A 220 -10.30 -24.72 -9.87
CA PHE A 220 -11.41 -23.93 -9.36
C PHE A 220 -10.96 -22.46 -9.24
N GLY A 221 -11.64 -21.57 -9.95
CA GLY A 221 -11.37 -20.13 -9.89
C GLY A 221 -11.76 -19.53 -8.55
N VAL A 222 -11.11 -18.43 -8.17
CA VAL A 222 -11.34 -17.75 -6.90
C VAL A 222 -11.57 -16.25 -7.13
N VAL A 223 -12.30 -15.61 -6.21
CA VAL A 223 -12.49 -14.16 -6.19
C VAL A 223 -12.07 -13.64 -4.82
N HIS A 224 -11.17 -12.66 -4.81
CA HIS A 224 -10.70 -11.98 -3.60
C HIS A 224 -11.22 -10.55 -3.54
N ASP A 225 -11.69 -10.15 -2.37
CA ASP A 225 -12.00 -8.78 -2.01
C ASP A 225 -10.77 -8.16 -1.35
N LEU A 226 -10.16 -7.17 -2.00
CA LEU A 226 -8.87 -6.61 -1.61
C LEU A 226 -9.00 -5.13 -1.30
N LEU A 227 -8.67 -4.74 -0.07
CA LEU A 227 -8.39 -3.34 0.27
C LEU A 227 -6.88 -3.11 0.19
N ILE A 228 -6.44 -2.19 -0.67
CA ILE A 228 -5.03 -1.82 -0.78
C ILE A 228 -4.71 -0.82 0.32
N ALA A 229 -3.85 -1.21 1.25
CA ALA A 229 -3.42 -0.35 2.33
C ALA A 229 -2.71 0.90 1.78
N ASP A 230 -2.88 2.02 2.48
CA ASP A 230 -2.13 3.24 2.22
C ASP A 230 -0.68 3.06 2.72
N THR A 231 0.22 2.69 1.81
CA THR A 231 1.62 2.36 2.11
C THR A 231 2.57 3.17 1.24
N ALA A 232 3.74 3.50 1.79
CA ALA A 232 4.82 4.18 1.04
C ALA A 232 5.56 3.24 0.05
N THR A 233 4.98 2.08 -0.30
CA THR A 233 5.62 1.07 -1.13
C THR A 233 5.11 1.13 -2.56
N THR A 234 6.01 0.96 -3.53
CA THR A 234 5.66 0.93 -4.96
C THR A 234 5.17 -0.44 -5.45
N SER A 235 5.14 -1.45 -4.57
CA SER A 235 4.69 -2.81 -4.93
C SER A 235 4.18 -3.61 -3.75
N ALA A 236 3.29 -4.58 -4.03
CA ALA A 236 2.80 -5.57 -3.08
C ALA A 236 2.80 -6.98 -3.71
N VAL A 237 2.80 -8.02 -2.89
CA VAL A 237 2.73 -9.43 -3.34
C VAL A 237 1.48 -10.07 -2.77
N LEU A 238 0.77 -10.82 -3.60
CA LEU A 238 -0.38 -11.65 -3.20
C LEU A 238 -0.18 -13.07 -3.74
N ASP A 239 -0.06 -14.03 -2.83
CA ASP A 239 0.03 -15.45 -3.17
C ASP A 239 -1.37 -16.08 -3.13
N ILE A 240 -1.74 -16.79 -4.20
CA ILE A 240 -3.04 -17.44 -4.37
C ILE A 240 -2.82 -18.92 -4.68
N MET A 241 -3.40 -19.77 -3.83
CA MET A 241 -3.34 -21.22 -3.97
C MET A 241 -4.64 -21.74 -4.59
N LEU A 242 -4.60 -22.18 -5.84
CA LEU A 242 -5.76 -22.72 -6.54
C LEU A 242 -5.93 -24.22 -6.28
N ILE A 243 -7.17 -24.65 -6.10
CA ILE A 243 -7.51 -26.06 -5.96
C ILE A 243 -7.63 -26.69 -7.36
N PRO A 244 -6.86 -27.74 -7.69
CA PRO A 244 -7.00 -28.41 -8.98
C PRO A 244 -8.34 -29.15 -9.07
N ARG A 245 -9.01 -29.04 -10.21
CA ARG A 245 -10.27 -29.74 -10.52
C ARG A 245 -9.99 -31.18 -10.93
N LYS A 246 -9.46 -31.97 -10.00
CA LYS A 246 -9.01 -33.34 -10.23
C LYS A 246 -9.37 -34.24 -9.05
N ALA A 247 -10.07 -35.34 -9.33
CA ALA A 247 -10.33 -36.37 -8.31
C ALA A 247 -9.00 -36.98 -7.83
N GLY A 248 -8.89 -37.20 -6.53
CA GLY A 248 -7.66 -37.61 -5.84
C GLY A 248 -6.69 -36.48 -5.55
N ALA A 249 -6.99 -35.23 -5.93
CA ALA A 249 -6.21 -34.09 -5.48
C ALA A 249 -6.29 -33.97 -3.96
N THR A 250 -5.14 -33.71 -3.35
CA THR A 250 -4.96 -33.71 -1.90
C THR A 250 -4.26 -32.43 -1.48
N PHE A 251 -4.77 -31.76 -0.45
CA PHE A 251 -4.15 -30.56 0.08
C PHE A 251 -4.44 -30.41 1.58
N ASN A 252 -3.60 -29.66 2.29
CA ASN A 252 -3.81 -29.38 3.70
C ASN A 252 -4.86 -28.28 3.88
N LEU A 253 -5.74 -28.45 4.87
CA LEU A 253 -6.57 -27.39 5.39
C LEU A 253 -5.77 -26.67 6.48
N GLU A 254 -5.04 -25.64 6.05
CA GLU A 254 -4.17 -24.84 6.92
C GLU A 254 -4.97 -24.08 7.97
N GLU A 255 -4.30 -23.70 9.06
CA GLU A 255 -4.87 -22.90 10.15
C GLU A 255 -6.07 -23.52 10.90
N VAL A 256 -6.30 -24.82 10.75
CA VAL A 256 -7.28 -25.54 11.56
C VAL A 256 -6.63 -26.13 12.81
N TYR A 257 -7.05 -25.60 13.95
CA TYR A 257 -6.50 -25.90 15.26
C TYR A 257 -7.55 -26.45 16.21
N PHE A 258 -7.10 -27.26 17.16
CA PHE A 258 -7.94 -27.89 18.17
C PHE A 258 -7.43 -27.58 19.57
N LYS A 259 -8.32 -27.55 20.56
CA LYS A 259 -7.90 -27.59 21.98
C LYS A 259 -7.06 -28.84 22.21
N ALA A 260 -6.05 -28.70 23.08
CA ALA A 260 -5.09 -29.77 23.36
C ALA A 260 -5.81 -31.06 23.76
N ASN A 261 -5.45 -32.18 23.13
CA ASN A 261 -6.02 -33.52 23.37
C ASN A 261 -7.54 -33.65 23.16
N THR A 262 -8.17 -32.73 22.41
CA THR A 262 -9.58 -32.84 22.05
C THR A 262 -9.82 -32.66 20.54
N SER A 263 -11.09 -32.86 20.14
CA SER A 263 -11.62 -32.53 18.82
C SER A 263 -12.38 -31.19 18.80
N THR A 264 -12.25 -30.38 19.85
CA THR A 264 -12.87 -29.06 19.93
C THR A 264 -12.06 -28.06 19.11
N LEU A 265 -12.67 -27.49 18.07
CA LEU A 265 -12.07 -26.45 17.24
C LEU A 265 -11.76 -25.18 18.06
N LEU A 266 -10.67 -24.50 17.72
CA LEU A 266 -10.37 -23.17 18.23
C LEU A 266 -11.04 -22.10 17.36
N ASP A 267 -11.32 -20.94 17.95
CA ASP A 267 -11.98 -19.84 17.25
C ASP A 267 -11.19 -19.36 16.03
N SER A 268 -9.84 -19.41 16.11
CA SER A 268 -8.95 -19.08 14.99
C SER A 268 -9.11 -19.99 13.78
N SER A 269 -9.70 -21.18 13.93
CA SER A 269 -9.89 -22.14 12.83
C SER A 269 -11.05 -21.78 11.92
N PHE A 270 -11.98 -20.94 12.39
CA PHE A 270 -13.20 -20.67 11.64
C PHE A 270 -12.95 -19.84 10.37
N THR A 271 -11.84 -19.11 10.26
CA THR A 271 -11.46 -18.43 9.01
C THR A 271 -11.27 -19.45 7.89
N ALA A 272 -10.33 -20.39 8.06
CA ALA A 272 -10.06 -21.45 7.07
C ALA A 272 -11.28 -22.35 6.82
N LEU A 273 -12.07 -22.64 7.86
CA LEU A 273 -13.29 -23.42 7.71
C LEU A 273 -14.39 -22.69 6.93
N THR A 274 -14.50 -21.36 7.10
CA THR A 274 -15.44 -20.53 6.33
C THR A 274 -15.02 -20.49 4.87
N GLU A 275 -13.73 -20.40 4.56
CA GLU A 275 -13.24 -20.49 3.17
C GLU A 275 -13.61 -21.84 2.53
N MET A 276 -13.44 -22.95 3.26
CA MET A 276 -13.82 -24.27 2.77
C MET A 276 -15.34 -24.41 2.61
N GLU A 277 -16.13 -23.84 3.52
CA GLU A 277 -17.60 -23.76 3.39
C GLU A 277 -17.99 -23.03 2.11
N VAL A 278 -17.46 -21.83 1.88
CA VAL A 278 -17.75 -21.01 0.70
C VAL A 278 -17.42 -21.78 -0.58
N PHE A 279 -16.26 -22.44 -0.61
CA PHE A 279 -15.86 -23.31 -1.73
C PHE A 279 -16.87 -24.44 -1.97
N LEU A 280 -17.26 -25.19 -0.94
CA LEU A 280 -18.19 -26.32 -1.10
C LEU A 280 -19.63 -25.89 -1.43
N LEU A 281 -20.05 -24.69 -1.01
CA LEU A 281 -21.34 -24.11 -1.38
C LEU A 281 -21.36 -23.67 -2.85
N ALA A 282 -20.25 -23.10 -3.33
CA ALA A 282 -20.09 -22.68 -4.72
C ALA A 282 -19.99 -23.88 -5.69
N HIS A 283 -19.36 -24.98 -5.24
CA HIS A 283 -19.10 -26.17 -6.06
C HIS A 283 -19.87 -27.39 -5.54
N ARG A 284 -21.17 -27.48 -5.86
CA ARG A 284 -22.07 -28.53 -5.36
C ARG A 284 -21.74 -29.94 -5.87
N GLU A 285 -21.02 -30.02 -6.98
CA GLU A 285 -20.48 -31.23 -7.61
C GLU A 285 -19.34 -31.87 -6.82
N VAL A 286 -18.71 -31.12 -5.92
CA VAL A 286 -17.51 -31.57 -5.19
C VAL A 286 -17.86 -32.42 -3.99
N ASN A 287 -17.29 -33.63 -3.91
CA ASN A 287 -17.28 -34.46 -2.72
C ASN A 287 -15.86 -34.52 -2.15
N ILE A 288 -15.74 -34.52 -0.82
CA ILE A 288 -14.45 -34.54 -0.13
C ILE A 288 -14.33 -35.65 0.90
N GLU A 289 -13.09 -36.11 1.11
CA GLU A 289 -12.67 -36.84 2.30
C GLU A 289 -11.86 -35.90 3.20
N ILE A 290 -12.25 -35.83 4.48
CA ILE A 290 -11.53 -35.08 5.52
C ILE A 290 -10.71 -36.09 6.31
N ARG A 291 -9.39 -35.97 6.23
CA ARG A 291 -8.42 -36.84 6.91
C ARG A 291 -7.79 -36.12 8.08
N GLY A 292 -8.01 -36.63 9.28
CA GLY A 292 -7.32 -36.14 10.47
C GLY A 292 -5.98 -36.84 10.66
N HIS A 293 -4.95 -36.08 11.05
CA HIS A 293 -3.65 -36.63 11.45
C HIS A 293 -3.29 -36.16 12.86
N THR A 294 -2.51 -36.97 13.58
CA THR A 294 -1.91 -36.62 14.87
C THR A 294 -0.39 -36.61 14.77
N ASN A 295 0.27 -36.08 15.80
CA ASN A 295 1.68 -36.39 16.01
C ASN A 295 1.84 -37.83 16.56
N GLY A 296 3.08 -38.26 16.72
CA GLY A 296 3.43 -39.61 17.16
C GLY A 296 3.44 -39.84 18.68
N LEU A 297 3.12 -38.83 19.49
CA LEU A 297 3.24 -38.90 20.96
C LEU A 297 2.17 -39.76 21.64
N CYS A 298 0.98 -39.87 21.06
CA CYS A 298 -0.10 -40.67 21.62
C CYS A 298 0.08 -42.18 21.35
N ASP A 299 -0.61 -43.02 22.14
CA ASP A 299 -0.80 -44.42 21.77
C ASP A 299 -1.60 -44.53 20.47
N GLU A 300 -1.39 -45.61 19.72
CA GLU A 300 -1.93 -45.77 18.36
C GLU A 300 -3.46 -45.71 18.32
N SER A 301 -4.12 -46.38 19.28
CA SER A 301 -5.59 -46.44 19.36
C SER A 301 -6.19 -45.07 19.65
N TYR A 302 -5.56 -44.30 20.54
CA TYR A 302 -5.97 -42.96 20.88
C TYR A 302 -5.71 -41.99 19.73
N CYS A 303 -4.54 -42.06 19.07
CA CYS A 303 -4.24 -41.24 17.90
C CYS A 303 -5.28 -41.44 16.78
N LEU A 304 -5.63 -42.70 16.50
CA LEU A 304 -6.62 -43.05 15.47
C LEU A 304 -8.02 -42.53 15.85
N SER A 305 -8.43 -42.71 17.11
CA SER A 305 -9.70 -42.19 17.62
C SER A 305 -9.77 -40.66 17.59
N LEU A 306 -8.72 -39.99 18.05
CA LEU A 306 -8.64 -38.52 18.11
C LEU A 306 -8.65 -37.90 16.72
N SER A 307 -7.83 -38.40 15.80
CA SER A 307 -7.80 -37.91 14.42
C SER A 307 -9.15 -38.06 13.72
N ARG A 308 -9.81 -39.22 13.90
CA ARG A 308 -11.17 -39.43 13.37
C ARG A 308 -12.17 -38.43 13.96
N LYS A 309 -12.19 -38.25 15.28
CA LYS A 309 -13.07 -37.26 15.94
C LYS A 309 -12.83 -35.83 15.48
N ARG A 310 -11.58 -35.47 15.16
CA ARG A 310 -11.23 -34.16 14.59
C ARG A 310 -11.79 -33.98 13.19
N ALA A 311 -11.65 -34.99 12.32
CA ALA A 311 -12.28 -34.98 11.00
C ALA A 311 -13.82 -34.91 11.10
N GLU A 312 -14.42 -35.66 12.03
CA GLU A 312 -15.85 -35.62 12.32
C GLU A 312 -16.31 -34.25 12.85
N ALA A 313 -15.52 -33.56 13.66
CA ALA A 313 -15.83 -32.22 14.14
C ALA A 313 -15.88 -31.19 13.00
N ILE A 314 -14.95 -31.29 12.04
CA ILE A 314 -14.95 -30.45 10.83
C ILE A 314 -16.16 -30.78 9.95
N ALA A 315 -16.44 -32.07 9.72
CA ALA A 315 -17.63 -32.48 8.98
C ALA A 315 -18.91 -31.98 9.66
N ALA A 316 -19.02 -32.09 10.98
CA ALA A 316 -20.17 -31.58 11.74
C ALA A 316 -20.34 -30.06 11.58
N TYR A 317 -19.23 -29.30 11.58
CA TYR A 317 -19.27 -27.88 11.25
C TYR A 317 -19.82 -27.67 9.83
N LEU A 318 -19.25 -28.29 8.80
CA LEU A 318 -19.69 -28.10 7.40
C LEU A 318 -21.16 -28.53 7.18
N LEU A 319 -21.60 -29.61 7.83
CA LEU A 319 -23.01 -30.04 7.85
C LEU A 319 -23.92 -28.95 8.43
N SER A 320 -23.52 -28.34 9.55
CA SER A 320 -24.29 -27.25 10.18
C SER A 320 -24.41 -26.00 9.30
N ARG A 321 -23.53 -25.86 8.31
CA ARG A 321 -23.51 -24.76 7.32
C ARG A 321 -24.25 -25.12 6.03
N GLY A 322 -24.86 -26.30 5.95
CA GLY A 322 -25.73 -26.72 4.86
C GLY A 322 -25.06 -27.56 3.77
N ILE A 323 -23.83 -28.05 3.99
CA ILE A 323 -23.21 -29.02 3.08
C ILE A 323 -23.89 -30.38 3.24
N ALA A 324 -24.24 -31.03 2.13
CA ALA A 324 -24.99 -32.29 2.16
C ALA A 324 -24.14 -33.45 2.72
N PRO A 325 -24.69 -34.34 3.57
CA PRO A 325 -23.92 -35.43 4.20
C PRO A 325 -23.22 -36.37 3.22
N GLU A 326 -23.85 -36.67 2.09
CA GLU A 326 -23.29 -37.54 1.04
C GLU A 326 -22.04 -36.97 0.37
N ARG A 327 -21.75 -35.67 0.57
CA ARG A 327 -20.57 -34.98 0.03
C ARG A 327 -19.37 -35.04 0.97
N LEU A 328 -19.54 -35.51 2.21
CA LEU A 328 -18.54 -35.47 3.26
C LEU A 328 -18.22 -36.88 3.75
N THR A 329 -16.98 -37.31 3.52
CA THR A 329 -16.42 -38.52 4.12
C THR A 329 -15.38 -38.13 5.16
N THR A 330 -15.29 -38.83 6.28
CA THR A 330 -14.27 -38.58 7.32
C THR A 330 -13.40 -39.81 7.54
N ASN A 331 -12.13 -39.58 7.78
CA ASN A 331 -11.16 -40.65 8.05
C ASN A 331 -10.12 -40.19 9.08
N GLY A 332 -9.77 -41.10 10.00
CA GLY A 332 -8.72 -40.88 10.98
C GLY A 332 -7.46 -41.59 10.53
N MET A 333 -6.39 -40.86 10.29
CA MET A 333 -5.10 -41.43 9.88
C MET A 333 -4.17 -41.69 11.07
N GLY A 334 -4.55 -41.22 12.27
CA GLY A 334 -3.72 -41.27 13.46
C GLY A 334 -2.32 -40.71 13.20
N LYS A 335 -1.30 -41.47 13.63
CA LYS A 335 0.12 -41.16 13.44
C LYS A 335 0.79 -41.92 12.29
N SER A 336 0.00 -42.55 11.40
CA SER A 336 0.52 -43.50 10.39
C SER A 336 1.21 -42.83 9.19
N ALA A 337 0.97 -41.54 8.96
CA ALA A 337 1.46 -40.79 7.80
C ALA A 337 2.06 -39.43 8.21
N PRO A 338 3.24 -39.41 8.86
CA PRO A 338 3.95 -38.18 9.19
C PRO A 338 4.51 -37.51 7.92
N VAL A 339 4.51 -36.18 7.91
CA VAL A 339 5.07 -35.34 6.83
C VAL A 339 6.32 -34.58 7.29
N ALA A 340 6.66 -34.67 8.57
CA ALA A 340 7.84 -34.06 9.17
C ALA A 340 8.37 -34.90 10.35
N ASP A 341 9.59 -34.56 10.80
CA ASP A 341 10.25 -35.25 11.91
C ASP A 341 9.52 -35.05 13.24
N ASP A 342 8.88 -36.12 13.71
CA ASP A 342 8.09 -36.14 14.93
C ASP A 342 8.93 -36.00 16.22
N SER A 343 10.26 -36.09 16.12
CA SER A 343 11.17 -35.83 17.24
C SER A 343 11.22 -34.34 17.61
N THR A 344 10.90 -33.44 16.66
CA THR A 344 10.96 -31.99 16.85
C THR A 344 9.59 -31.38 17.16
N PRO A 345 9.48 -30.33 18.00
CA PRO A 345 8.22 -29.59 18.18
C PRO A 345 7.60 -29.11 16.86
N GLU A 346 8.42 -28.57 15.96
CA GLU A 346 8.01 -28.03 14.68
C GLU A 346 7.47 -29.13 13.75
N GLY A 347 8.15 -30.28 13.68
CA GLY A 347 7.68 -31.41 12.89
C GLY A 347 6.41 -32.04 13.46
N ARG A 348 6.27 -32.13 14.79
CA ARG A 348 5.02 -32.55 15.43
C ARG A 348 3.85 -31.62 15.09
N GLN A 349 4.09 -30.31 15.03
CA GLN A 349 3.06 -29.35 14.63
C GLN A 349 2.63 -29.58 13.18
N LYS A 350 3.58 -29.80 12.25
CA LYS A 350 3.27 -30.14 10.84
C LYS A 350 2.53 -31.48 10.69
N ASN A 351 2.82 -32.46 11.56
CA ASN A 351 2.13 -33.75 11.56
C ASN A 351 0.69 -33.65 12.08
N GLN A 352 0.41 -32.71 13.00
CA GLN A 352 -0.94 -32.38 13.47
C GLN A 352 -1.67 -31.52 12.45
N ARG A 353 -2.19 -32.16 11.42
CA ARG A 353 -2.84 -31.49 10.28
C ARG A 353 -4.17 -32.13 9.93
N VAL A 354 -4.92 -31.41 9.11
CA VAL A 354 -6.10 -31.92 8.43
C VAL A 354 -5.81 -31.87 6.93
N GLU A 355 -6.06 -32.98 6.27
CA GLU A 355 -5.87 -33.15 4.83
C GLU A 355 -7.23 -33.31 4.18
N ILE A 356 -7.45 -32.62 3.06
CA ILE A 356 -8.65 -32.71 2.24
C ILE A 356 -8.30 -33.46 0.97
N VAL A 357 -9.11 -34.45 0.62
CA VAL A 357 -9.02 -35.17 -0.66
C VAL A 357 -10.28 -34.94 -1.45
N LEU A 358 -10.15 -34.52 -2.72
CA LEU A 358 -11.29 -34.43 -3.62
C LEU A 358 -11.67 -35.82 -4.11
N LEU A 359 -12.85 -36.31 -3.75
CA LEU A 359 -13.36 -37.62 -4.17
C LEU A 359 -14.08 -37.54 -5.53
N LYS A 360 -14.77 -36.43 -5.78
CA LYS A 360 -15.55 -36.19 -7.00
C LYS A 360 -15.50 -34.69 -7.32
N VAL A 361 -15.40 -34.35 -8.62
CA VAL A 361 -15.24 -32.97 -9.11
C VAL A 361 -16.02 -32.70 -10.42
N GLU A 362 -16.98 -33.57 -10.78
CA GLU A 362 -17.77 -33.51 -12.03
C GLU A 362 -19.27 -33.70 -11.79
#